data_AF-A0A1G3ZEA0-F1
#
_entry.id   AF-A0A1G3ZEA0-F1
#
_cell.length_a   1.000
_cell.length_b   1.000
_cell.length_c   1.000
_cell.angle_alpha   90.00
_cell.angle_beta   90.00
_cell.angle_gamma   90.00
#
_symmetry.space_group_name_H-M   'P 1'
#
loop_
_entity.id
_entity.type
_entity.pdbx_description
1 polymer ?
#
loop_
_entity_poly.entity_id
_entity_poly.type
_entity_poly.pdbx_seq_one_letter_code
_entity_poly.pdbx_strand_id
1 'polypeptide(L)'
;MIFTTPQKRFLKAAQLETPLGMMLAIADEEALCFLEFINQEALASINRKLSATTFGTFRSNIGAWEGEEERWLPAPFQSDYCHLPKLERKIKRLVLKTKSVIAPGMNEPLRMIQRELKAYFKGKLQEFQTPLAPLGSPFQQEVWSALLKIPYGVTKSYAEQATVIGNSSAVRAVANANGANQLAIVIPCHRIISSSGSLGGYGGGLGRKEWLIQHEKDFFLQ
;
A
#
# COMPACT_ATOMS: atom_id res chain seq x y z
N MET A 1 -6.68 43.18 -1.83
CA MET A 1 -6.09 41.89 -2.26
C MET A 1 -6.26 40.91 -1.12
N ILE A 2 -7.10 39.89 -1.29
CA ILE A 2 -7.26 38.84 -0.28
C ILE A 2 -6.12 37.86 -0.51
N PHE A 3 -5.09 37.92 0.34
CA PHE A 3 -4.07 36.88 0.38
C PHE A 3 -4.71 35.63 1.00
N THR A 4 -5.19 34.71 0.17
CA THR A 4 -5.58 33.38 0.65
C THR A 4 -4.32 32.64 1.07
N THR A 5 -4.23 32.28 2.35
CA THR A 5 -3.19 31.38 2.86
C THR A 5 -3.24 30.09 2.03
N PRO A 6 -2.10 29.52 1.58
CA PRO A 6 -2.13 28.24 0.88
C PRO A 6 -2.78 27.20 1.79
N GLN A 7 -3.95 26.69 1.39
CA GLN A 7 -4.70 25.69 2.13
C GLN A 7 -3.84 24.42 2.22
N LYS A 8 -3.29 24.14 3.40
CA LYS A 8 -2.55 22.90 3.65
C LYS A 8 -3.49 21.73 3.38
N ARG A 9 -3.11 20.85 2.45
CA ARG A 9 -3.79 19.56 2.28
C ARG A 9 -3.62 18.73 3.55
N PHE A 10 -4.72 18.16 4.03
CA PHE A 10 -4.69 17.25 5.18
C PHE A 10 -4.74 15.81 4.68
N LEU A 11 -3.80 15.01 5.17
CA LEU A 11 -3.80 13.58 4.98
C LEU A 11 -4.33 12.91 6.24
N LYS A 12 -5.20 11.92 6.08
CA LYS A 12 -5.61 11.02 7.16
C LYS A 12 -4.76 9.76 7.10
N ALA A 13 -4.30 9.31 8.26
CA ALA A 13 -3.58 8.07 8.42
C ALA A 13 -4.34 7.12 9.36
N ALA A 14 -4.41 5.87 8.92
CA ALA A 14 -5.08 4.79 9.62
C ALA A 14 -4.26 3.51 9.58
N GLN A 15 -4.50 2.66 10.56
CA GLN A 15 -3.94 1.30 10.64
C GLN A 15 -5.02 0.33 10.18
N LEU A 16 -4.68 -0.58 9.28
CA LEU A 16 -5.58 -1.59 8.75
C LEU A 16 -5.00 -2.98 9.04
N GLU A 17 -5.74 -3.81 9.76
CA GLU A 17 -5.34 -5.19 10.04
C GLU A 17 -5.69 -6.10 8.88
N THR A 18 -4.78 -7.03 8.56
CA THR A 18 -4.95 -8.03 7.51
C THR A 18 -4.38 -9.38 7.95
N PRO A 19 -4.73 -10.51 7.28
CA PRO A 19 -4.10 -11.80 7.55
C PRO A 19 -2.57 -11.80 7.41
N LEU A 20 -2.01 -10.85 6.65
CA LEU A 20 -0.58 -10.71 6.40
C LEU A 20 0.12 -9.71 7.34
N GLY A 21 -0.62 -9.18 8.31
CA GLY A 21 -0.14 -8.23 9.32
C GLY A 21 -0.72 -6.84 9.14
N MET A 22 -0.24 -5.92 9.96
CA MET A 22 -0.72 -4.54 9.99
C MET A 22 -0.24 -3.75 8.77
N MET A 23 -1.11 -2.91 8.23
CA MET A 23 -0.78 -1.96 7.17
C MET A 23 -1.01 -0.52 7.63
N LEU A 24 -0.14 0.40 7.21
CA LEU A 24 -0.39 1.84 7.27
C LEU A 24 -1.07 2.27 5.98
N ALA A 25 -2.25 2.87 6.10
CA ALA A 25 -2.96 3.50 4.99
C ALA A 25 -2.98 5.03 5.20
N ILE A 26 -2.70 5.79 4.14
CA ILE A 26 -2.75 7.25 4.14
C ILE A 26 -3.51 7.71 2.89
N ALA A 27 -4.45 8.62 3.08
CA ALA A 27 -5.26 9.20 2.02
C ALA A 27 -5.49 10.70 2.25
N ASP A 28 -5.73 11.45 1.17
CA ASP A 28 -6.45 12.72 1.26
C ASP A 28 -7.96 12.46 1.18
N GLU A 29 -8.78 13.51 1.03
CA GLU A 29 -10.23 13.40 0.97
C GLU A 29 -10.74 12.64 -0.27
N GLU A 30 -9.92 12.52 -1.32
CA GLU A 30 -10.32 11.98 -2.62
C GLU A 30 -9.72 10.60 -2.90
N ALA A 31 -8.47 10.36 -2.50
CA ALA A 31 -7.73 9.19 -2.94
C ALA A 31 -6.71 8.66 -1.92
N LEU A 32 -6.47 7.34 -2.00
CA LEU A 32 -5.43 6.63 -1.28
C LEU A 32 -4.07 6.92 -1.93
N CYS A 33 -3.10 7.38 -1.13
CA CYS A 33 -1.77 7.73 -1.61
C CYS A 33 -0.65 6.86 -1.02
N PHE A 34 -0.95 6.11 0.05
CA PHE A 34 0.00 5.20 0.69
C PHE A 34 -0.74 4.00 1.30
N LEU A 35 -0.19 2.80 1.09
CA LEU A 35 -0.63 1.54 1.68
C LEU A 35 0.55 0.58 1.73
N GLU A 36 1.15 0.37 2.91
CA GLU A 36 2.27 -0.56 3.10
C GLU A 36 2.18 -1.34 4.40
N PHE A 37 2.74 -2.55 4.40
CA PHE A 37 2.92 -3.36 5.61
C PHE A 37 3.90 -2.71 6.58
N ILE A 38 3.57 -2.72 7.87
CA ILE A 38 4.35 -2.11 8.95
C ILE A 38 4.54 -3.10 10.11
N ASN A 39 5.69 -3.06 10.78
CA ASN A 39 5.90 -3.80 12.03
C ASN A 39 5.41 -3.01 13.25
N GLN A 40 5.40 -3.66 14.42
CA GLN A 40 5.01 -3.05 15.69
C GLN A 40 5.92 -1.87 16.09
N GLU A 41 7.22 -1.93 15.78
CA GLU A 41 8.15 -0.83 16.07
C GLU A 41 7.82 0.43 15.25
N ALA A 42 7.52 0.25 13.97
CA ALA A 42 7.08 1.30 13.08
C ALA A 42 5.78 1.93 13.55
N LEU A 43 4.84 1.08 13.98
CA LEU A 43 3.59 1.50 14.58
C LEU A 43 3.83 2.44 15.77
N ALA A 44 4.67 2.02 16.71
CA ALA A 44 4.98 2.80 17.91
C ALA A 44 5.66 4.14 17.56
N SER A 45 6.59 4.14 16.58
CA SER A 45 7.25 5.37 16.13
C SER A 45 6.28 6.34 15.47
N ILE A 46 5.41 5.85 14.58
CA ILE A 46 4.40 6.67 13.89
C ILE A 46 3.43 7.27 14.91
N ASN A 47 2.89 6.46 15.82
CA ASN A 47 1.94 6.93 16.83
C ASN A 47 2.55 8.04 17.69
N ARG A 48 3.80 7.89 18.13
CA ARG A 48 4.53 8.91 18.90
C ARG A 48 4.75 10.20 18.13
N LYS A 49 5.05 10.12 16.82
CA LYS A 49 5.28 11.32 15.98
C LYS A 49 3.97 12.05 15.63
N LEU A 50 2.91 11.30 15.36
CA LEU A 50 1.58 11.87 15.10
C LEU A 50 0.99 12.51 16.37
N SER A 51 1.20 11.90 17.55
CA SER A 51 0.79 12.48 18.83
C SER A 51 1.57 13.75 19.21
N ALA A 52 2.84 13.86 18.82
CA ALA A 52 3.66 15.04 19.09
C ALA A 52 3.37 16.22 18.16
N THR A 53 2.81 15.97 16.98
CA THR A 53 2.52 17.00 15.96
C THR A 53 1.07 17.51 16.04
N THR A 54 0.22 16.84 16.82
CA THR A 54 -1.22 17.15 16.97
C THR A 54 -1.49 17.59 18.40
N PHE A 55 -2.11 18.77 18.60
CA PHE A 55 -2.78 19.12 19.85
C PHE A 55 -3.93 18.13 20.04
N GLY A 56 -3.66 16.99 20.67
CA GLY A 56 -4.59 15.88 20.77
C GLY A 56 -3.84 14.61 21.07
N THR A 57 -3.90 14.18 22.32
CA THR A 57 -3.34 12.92 22.81
C THR A 57 -3.76 11.79 21.88
N PHE A 58 -2.82 10.92 21.50
CA PHE A 58 -3.09 9.57 21.00
C PHE A 58 -3.65 8.74 22.18
N ARG A 59 -4.77 9.19 22.74
CA ARG A 59 -5.63 8.38 23.59
C ARG A 59 -6.58 7.69 22.63
N SER A 60 -6.55 6.37 22.70
CA SER A 60 -7.53 5.36 22.29
C SER A 60 -8.98 5.83 22.03
N ASN A 61 -9.17 6.74 21.08
CA ASN A 61 -10.42 6.96 20.35
C ASN A 61 -10.27 6.35 18.95
N ILE A 62 -9.61 5.19 18.89
CA ILE A 62 -10.13 4.07 18.10
C ILE A 62 -11.57 3.93 18.56
N GLY A 63 -12.53 4.33 17.72
CA GLY A 63 -13.94 4.13 18.03
C GLY A 63 -14.11 2.72 18.56
N ALA A 64 -14.75 2.59 19.71
CA ALA A 64 -15.19 1.30 20.22
C ALA A 64 -15.88 0.58 19.05
N TRP A 65 -15.25 -0.49 18.60
CA TRP A 65 -15.79 -1.37 17.58
C TRP A 65 -16.98 -2.10 18.21
N GLU A 66 -18.19 -1.77 17.79
CA GLU A 66 -19.41 -2.52 18.14
C GLU A 66 -19.82 -3.46 17.00
N GLY A 67 -18.85 -4.18 16.40
CA GLY A 67 -19.11 -5.15 15.34
C GLY A 67 -18.19 -6.35 15.47
N GLU A 68 -18.77 -7.54 15.51
CA GLU A 68 -18.16 -8.88 15.66
C GLU A 68 -16.73 -8.94 15.09
N GLU A 69 -15.73 -8.96 15.98
CA GLU A 69 -14.30 -9.03 15.66
C GLU A 69 -13.96 -10.41 15.07
N GLU A 70 -13.93 -10.50 13.74
CA GLU A 70 -13.20 -11.57 13.06
C GLU A 70 -11.70 -11.30 13.21
N ARG A 71 -11.13 -11.78 14.32
CA ARG A 71 -9.71 -11.65 14.63
C ARG A 71 -8.91 -12.60 13.73
N TRP A 72 -8.03 -12.05 12.90
CA TRP A 72 -7.15 -12.86 12.07
C TRP A 72 -6.15 -13.64 12.91
N LEU A 73 -5.78 -14.84 12.46
CA LEU A 73 -4.63 -15.54 13.01
C LEU A 73 -3.37 -14.68 12.86
N PRO A 74 -2.40 -14.80 13.78
CA PRO A 74 -1.18 -14.00 13.72
C PRO A 74 -0.48 -14.20 12.37
N ALA A 75 -0.07 -13.09 11.76
CA ALA A 75 0.55 -13.11 10.44
C ALA A 75 1.77 -14.06 10.41
N PRO A 76 1.87 -14.97 9.43
CA PRO A 76 2.95 -15.95 9.37
C PRO A 76 4.33 -15.34 9.05
N PHE A 77 4.40 -14.04 8.73
CA PHE A 77 5.59 -13.37 8.19
C PHE A 77 6.15 -12.28 9.12
N GLN A 78 6.40 -12.62 10.39
CA GLN A 78 6.87 -11.66 11.39
C GLN A 78 8.25 -11.04 11.08
N SER A 79 9.09 -11.67 10.25
CA SER A 79 10.43 -11.19 9.85
C SER A 79 10.44 -10.23 8.65
N ASP A 80 9.35 -10.15 7.89
CA ASP A 80 9.36 -9.64 6.51
C ASP A 80 8.94 -8.16 6.39
N TYR A 81 8.90 -7.43 7.50
CA TYR A 81 8.40 -6.05 7.51
C TYR A 81 9.37 -5.03 6.91
N CYS A 82 8.82 -3.95 6.34
CA CYS A 82 9.60 -2.82 5.88
C CYS A 82 10.39 -2.21 7.06
N HIS A 83 11.72 -2.20 6.97
CA HIS A 83 12.58 -1.60 7.99
C HIS A 83 12.17 -0.15 8.26
N LEU A 84 11.98 0.19 9.54
CA LEU A 84 11.51 1.50 10.00
C LEU A 84 12.19 2.71 9.33
N PRO A 85 13.53 2.77 9.15
CA PRO A 85 14.18 3.90 8.49
C PRO A 85 13.74 4.11 7.03
N LYS A 86 13.37 3.03 6.32
CA LYS A 86 12.87 3.12 4.93
C LYS A 86 11.45 3.68 4.92
N LEU A 87 10.58 3.24 5.83
CA LEU A 87 9.20 3.72 5.95
C LEU A 87 9.15 5.22 6.29
N GLU A 88 9.93 5.67 7.27
CA GLU A 88 9.98 7.09 7.65
C GLU A 88 10.43 7.98 6.49
N ARG A 89 11.37 7.51 5.67
CA ARG A 89 11.81 8.23 4.47
C ARG A 89 10.70 8.35 3.43
N LYS A 90 9.90 7.29 3.25
CA LYS A 90 8.74 7.31 2.34
C LYS A 90 7.68 8.30 2.81
N ILE A 91 7.30 8.25 4.09
CA ILE A 91 6.33 9.18 4.69
C ILE A 91 6.82 10.63 4.60
N LYS A 92 8.10 10.88 4.92
CA LYS A 92 8.69 12.22 4.78
C LYS A 92 8.61 12.72 3.33
N ARG A 93 8.88 11.86 2.35
CA ARG A 93 8.79 12.21 0.93
C ARG A 93 7.35 12.50 0.51
N LEU A 94 6.38 11.72 0.99
CA LEU A 94 4.95 11.96 0.79
C LEU A 94 4.58 13.36 1.28
N VAL A 95 4.84 13.66 2.56
CA VAL A 95 4.56 14.97 3.19
C VAL A 95 5.19 16.13 2.42
N LEU A 96 6.46 16.00 2.02
CA LEU A 96 7.16 17.05 1.28
C LEU A 96 6.57 17.26 -0.13
N LYS A 97 6.26 16.18 -0.85
CA LYS A 97 5.70 16.27 -2.21
C LYS A 97 4.29 16.84 -2.21
N THR A 98 3.46 16.47 -1.23
CA THR A 98 2.07 16.89 -1.15
C THR A 98 1.87 18.19 -0.36
N LYS A 99 2.93 18.71 0.26
CA LYS A 99 2.89 19.88 1.17
C LYS A 99 1.80 19.74 2.24
N SER A 100 1.63 18.53 2.76
CA SER A 100 0.50 18.16 3.62
C SER A 100 0.89 17.99 5.08
N VAL A 101 -0.11 17.95 5.95
CA VAL A 101 0.05 17.46 7.32
C VAL A 101 -0.68 16.13 7.43
N ILE A 102 -0.06 15.14 8.07
CA ILE A 102 -0.69 13.86 8.37
C ILE A 102 -1.30 13.95 9.77
N ALA A 103 -2.59 13.64 9.87
CA ALA A 103 -3.31 13.50 11.12
C ALA A 103 -3.91 12.09 11.21
N PRO A 104 -4.02 11.52 12.43
CA PRO A 104 -4.75 10.27 12.60
C PRO A 104 -6.23 10.45 12.23
N GLY A 105 -6.84 9.37 11.75
CA GLY A 105 -8.28 9.28 11.55
C GLY A 105 -8.67 8.52 10.28
N MET A 106 -9.97 8.35 10.12
CA MET A 106 -10.57 7.73 8.93
C MET A 106 -11.20 8.80 8.05
N ASN A 107 -11.16 8.57 6.75
CA ASN A 107 -11.95 9.28 5.74
C ASN A 107 -12.46 8.24 4.72
N GLU A 108 -13.15 8.69 3.67
CA GLU A 108 -13.84 7.76 2.79
C GLU A 108 -12.91 6.81 2.01
N PRO A 109 -11.81 7.27 1.38
CA PRO A 109 -10.87 6.36 0.73
C PRO A 109 -10.30 5.29 1.68
N LEU A 110 -10.04 5.66 2.95
CA LEU A 110 -9.57 4.71 3.97
C LEU A 110 -10.63 3.67 4.35
N ARG A 111 -11.91 4.06 4.45
CA ARG A 111 -13.01 3.12 4.70
C ARG A 111 -13.25 2.20 3.51
N MET A 112 -13.15 2.73 2.29
CA MET A 112 -13.26 1.95 1.06
C MET A 112 -12.18 0.86 1.03
N ILE A 113 -10.91 1.23 1.14
CA ILE A 113 -9.82 0.26 1.07
C ILE A 113 -9.89 -0.76 2.21
N GLN A 114 -10.33 -0.37 3.40
CA GLN A 114 -10.54 -1.31 4.50
C GLN A 114 -11.59 -2.37 4.15
N ARG A 115 -12.73 -1.97 3.58
CA ARG A 115 -13.78 -2.90 3.14
C ARG A 115 -13.27 -3.79 2.00
N GLU A 116 -12.58 -3.21 1.03
CA GLU A 116 -12.05 -3.93 -0.14
C GLU A 116 -10.96 -4.94 0.24
N LEU A 117 -10.04 -4.59 1.14
CA LEU A 117 -9.04 -5.54 1.65
C LEU A 117 -9.70 -6.72 2.35
N LYS A 118 -10.73 -6.48 3.18
CA LYS A 118 -11.49 -7.58 3.81
C LYS A 118 -12.13 -8.50 2.76
N ALA A 119 -12.71 -7.94 1.71
CA ALA A 119 -13.31 -8.74 0.63
C ALA A 119 -12.23 -9.49 -0.19
N TYR A 120 -11.10 -8.84 -0.49
CA TYR A 120 -9.96 -9.41 -1.21
C TYR A 120 -9.41 -10.64 -0.49
N PHE A 121 -9.12 -10.52 0.82
CA PHE A 121 -8.59 -11.63 1.61
C PHE A 121 -9.61 -12.77 1.82
N LYS A 122 -10.90 -12.53 1.57
CA LYS A 122 -11.95 -13.56 1.56
C LYS A 122 -12.18 -14.18 0.17
N GLY A 123 -11.40 -13.78 -0.84
CA GLY A 123 -11.59 -14.22 -2.23
C GLY A 123 -12.83 -13.63 -2.92
N LYS A 124 -13.48 -12.63 -2.31
CA LYS A 124 -14.75 -12.03 -2.80
C LYS A 124 -14.55 -10.79 -3.66
N LEU A 125 -13.31 -10.31 -3.80
CA LEU A 125 -12.97 -9.12 -4.58
C LEU A 125 -11.70 -9.36 -5.39
N GLN A 126 -11.82 -9.18 -6.70
CA GLN A 126 -10.72 -9.34 -7.66
C GLN A 126 -10.19 -7.98 -8.16
N GLU A 127 -11.02 -6.93 -8.09
CA GLU A 127 -10.70 -5.57 -8.55
C GLU A 127 -11.02 -4.53 -7.46
N PHE A 128 -10.04 -3.68 -7.14
CA PHE A 128 -10.20 -2.58 -6.19
C PHE A 128 -10.79 -1.35 -6.89
N GLN A 129 -11.73 -0.68 -6.22
CA GLN A 129 -12.39 0.54 -6.72
C GLN A 129 -11.97 1.79 -5.93
N THR A 130 -11.21 1.63 -4.83
CA THR A 130 -10.66 2.77 -4.08
C THR A 130 -9.83 3.68 -5.00
N PRO A 131 -10.15 4.99 -5.11
CA PRO A 131 -9.37 5.92 -5.91
C PRO A 131 -7.92 6.02 -5.44
N LEU A 132 -6.97 6.09 -6.38
CA LEU A 132 -5.54 6.07 -6.10
C LEU A 132 -4.86 7.36 -6.56
N ALA A 133 -3.95 7.87 -5.72
CA ALA A 133 -3.07 8.99 -6.04
C ALA A 133 -1.59 8.56 -5.91
N PRO A 134 -1.08 7.71 -6.82
CA PRO A 134 0.27 7.18 -6.72
C PRO A 134 1.34 8.27 -6.89
N LEU A 135 2.31 8.32 -5.97
CA LEU A 135 3.38 9.32 -5.98
C LEU A 135 4.67 8.79 -6.62
N GLY A 136 4.75 8.86 -7.94
CA GLY A 136 5.91 8.42 -8.73
C GLY A 136 6.37 9.43 -9.78
N SER A 137 7.54 9.19 -10.37
CA SER A 137 7.93 9.82 -11.64
C SER A 137 6.97 9.38 -12.76
N PRO A 138 6.93 10.08 -13.91
CA PRO A 138 6.13 9.65 -15.06
C PRO A 138 6.39 8.19 -15.46
N PHE A 139 7.66 7.78 -15.52
CA PHE A 139 8.04 6.39 -15.79
C PHE A 139 7.50 5.40 -14.74
N GLN A 140 7.55 5.76 -13.45
CA GLN A 140 6.98 4.90 -12.41
C GLN A 140 5.47 4.75 -12.55
N GLN A 141 4.76 5.85 -12.84
CA GLN A 141 3.32 5.83 -13.04
C GLN A 141 2.93 5.00 -14.27
N GLU A 142 3.70 5.07 -15.35
CA GLU A 142 3.51 4.23 -16.54
C GLU A 142 3.67 2.74 -16.22
N VAL A 143 4.75 2.37 -15.50
CA VAL A 143 4.98 0.99 -15.04
C VAL A 143 3.83 0.50 -14.17
N TRP A 144 3.38 1.30 -13.20
CA TRP A 144 2.28 0.94 -12.30
C TRP A 144 0.93 0.87 -13.03
N SER A 145 0.71 1.72 -14.04
CA SER A 145 -0.48 1.65 -14.89
C SER A 145 -0.51 0.35 -15.70
N ALA A 146 0.65 -0.14 -16.14
CA ALA A 146 0.76 -1.45 -16.77
C ALA A 146 0.51 -2.60 -15.78
N LEU A 147 0.90 -2.47 -14.50
CA LEU A 147 0.59 -3.49 -13.47
C LEU A 147 -0.91 -3.64 -13.24
N LEU A 148 -1.65 -2.53 -13.19
CA LEU A 148 -3.09 -2.54 -12.95
C LEU A 148 -3.87 -3.31 -14.03
N LYS A 149 -3.27 -3.50 -15.22
CA LYS A 149 -3.85 -4.28 -16.32
C LYS A 149 -3.62 -5.79 -16.19
N ILE A 150 -2.82 -6.24 -15.23
CA ILE A 150 -2.56 -7.67 -15.02
C ILE A 150 -3.73 -8.24 -14.21
N PRO A 151 -4.49 -9.22 -14.74
CA PRO A 151 -5.66 -9.78 -14.05
C PRO A 151 -5.31 -10.43 -12.71
N TYR A 152 -6.30 -10.53 -11.84
CA TYR A 152 -6.24 -11.33 -10.61
C TYR A 152 -5.85 -12.78 -10.94
N GLY A 153 -4.94 -13.37 -10.15
CA GLY A 153 -4.49 -14.75 -10.33
C GLY A 153 -3.45 -14.96 -11.44
N VAL A 154 -3.16 -13.92 -12.23
CA VAL A 154 -2.21 -13.97 -13.35
C VAL A 154 -0.88 -13.31 -12.96
N THR A 155 0.23 -13.95 -13.29
CA THR A 155 1.57 -13.37 -13.14
C THR A 155 2.21 -13.04 -14.48
N LYS A 156 3.05 -12.01 -14.50
CA LYS A 156 3.86 -11.60 -15.66
C LYS A 156 5.32 -11.40 -15.26
N SER A 157 6.23 -11.43 -16.23
CA SER A 157 7.65 -11.15 -16.00
C SER A 157 7.97 -9.66 -16.09
N TYR A 158 9.07 -9.23 -15.45
CA TYR A 158 9.61 -7.88 -15.64
C TYR A 158 9.93 -7.58 -17.11
N ALA A 159 10.34 -8.60 -17.88
CA ALA A 159 10.63 -8.48 -19.31
C ALA A 159 9.35 -8.24 -20.13
N GLU A 160 8.28 -9.01 -19.87
CA GLU A 160 6.98 -8.78 -20.51
C GLU A 160 6.44 -7.39 -20.19
N GLN A 161 6.53 -6.95 -18.94
CA GLN A 161 6.10 -5.60 -18.57
C GLN A 161 6.91 -4.51 -19.28
N ALA A 162 8.23 -4.68 -19.42
CA ALA A 162 9.09 -3.77 -20.16
C ALA A 162 8.68 -3.67 -21.64
N THR A 163 8.32 -4.80 -22.25
CA THR A 163 7.76 -4.81 -23.61
C THR A 163 6.40 -4.11 -23.69
N VAL A 164 5.50 -4.32 -22.72
CA VAL A 164 4.17 -3.68 -22.68
C VAL A 164 4.26 -2.15 -22.61
N ILE A 165 5.25 -1.60 -21.89
CA ILE A 165 5.49 -0.14 -21.84
C ILE A 165 6.34 0.38 -23.01
N GLY A 166 6.56 -0.44 -24.04
CA GLY A 166 7.26 -0.03 -25.26
C GLY A 166 8.79 0.08 -25.14
N ASN A 167 9.40 -0.46 -24.07
CA ASN A 167 10.86 -0.45 -23.90
C ASN A 167 11.40 -1.77 -23.33
N SER A 168 11.56 -2.77 -24.19
CA SER A 168 12.08 -4.09 -23.83
C SER A 168 13.48 -4.07 -23.19
N SER A 169 14.26 -3.00 -23.37
CA SER A 169 15.59 -2.87 -22.74
C SER A 169 15.52 -2.40 -21.27
N ALA A 170 14.37 -1.86 -20.84
CA ALA A 170 14.19 -1.22 -19.54
C ALA A 170 13.89 -2.19 -18.37
N VAL A 171 14.15 -3.49 -18.51
CA VAL A 171 13.79 -4.52 -17.50
C VAL A 171 14.23 -4.16 -16.07
N ARG A 172 15.47 -3.70 -15.89
CA ARG A 172 15.98 -3.29 -14.57
C ARG A 172 15.29 -2.03 -14.05
N ALA A 173 15.00 -1.07 -14.93
CA ALA A 173 14.29 0.15 -14.55
C ALA A 173 12.84 -0.17 -14.13
N VAL A 174 12.17 -1.07 -14.86
CA VAL A 174 10.85 -1.61 -14.52
C VAL A 174 10.88 -2.31 -13.16
N ALA A 175 11.87 -3.16 -12.90
CA ALA A 175 12.03 -3.81 -11.59
C ALA A 175 12.19 -2.79 -10.45
N ASN A 176 13.00 -1.75 -10.64
CA ASN A 176 13.17 -0.67 -9.67
C ASN A 176 11.87 0.14 -9.46
N ALA A 177 11.12 0.41 -10.53
CA ALA A 177 9.83 1.10 -10.44
C ALA A 177 8.79 0.27 -9.68
N ASN A 178 8.72 -1.05 -9.91
CA ASN A 178 7.87 -1.96 -9.14
C ASN A 178 8.24 -1.97 -7.65
N GLY A 179 9.54 -1.99 -7.32
CA GLY A 179 10.01 -1.91 -5.92
C GLY A 179 9.74 -0.56 -5.24
N ALA A 180 9.47 0.49 -6.01
CA ALA A 180 9.12 1.81 -5.51
C ALA A 180 7.61 1.98 -5.25
N ASN A 181 6.78 0.99 -5.56
CA ASN A 181 5.35 1.01 -5.28
C ASN A 181 5.08 1.18 -3.78
N GLN A 182 4.21 2.12 -3.43
CA GLN A 182 3.79 2.44 -2.06
C GLN A 182 2.30 2.16 -1.83
N LEU A 183 1.64 1.48 -2.76
CA LEU A 183 0.24 1.05 -2.70
C LEU A 183 0.22 -0.48 -2.86
N ALA A 184 0.77 -1.18 -1.87
CA ALA A 184 0.88 -2.63 -1.88
C ALA A 184 -0.49 -3.30 -2.00
N ILE A 185 -0.54 -4.48 -2.61
CA ILE A 185 -1.75 -5.25 -2.97
C ILE A 185 -2.57 -4.58 -4.08
N VAL A 186 -2.94 -3.30 -3.91
CA VAL A 186 -3.84 -2.57 -4.83
C VAL A 186 -3.17 -2.26 -6.16
N ILE A 187 -1.94 -1.74 -6.13
CA ILE A 187 -1.05 -1.76 -7.29
C ILE A 187 -0.31 -3.10 -7.21
N PRO A 188 -0.62 -4.08 -8.09
CA PRO A 188 -0.34 -5.49 -7.83
C PRO A 188 1.09 -5.88 -8.21
N CYS A 189 2.10 -5.24 -7.61
CA CYS A 189 3.51 -5.53 -7.88
C CYS A 189 3.96 -6.94 -7.43
N HIS A 190 3.14 -7.64 -6.62
CA HIS A 190 3.34 -9.06 -6.33
C HIS A 190 3.11 -9.95 -7.56
N ARG A 191 2.32 -9.51 -8.56
CA ARG A 191 2.06 -10.25 -9.80
C ARG A 191 3.24 -10.25 -10.79
N ILE A 192 4.29 -9.46 -10.54
CA ILE A 192 5.50 -9.47 -11.38
C ILE A 192 6.60 -10.35 -10.80
N ILE A 193 7.13 -11.26 -11.61
CA ILE A 193 8.18 -12.21 -11.24
C ILE A 193 9.36 -12.19 -12.23
N SER A 194 10.43 -12.92 -11.91
CA SER A 194 11.52 -13.16 -12.86
C SER A 194 11.05 -14.03 -14.02
N SER A 195 11.65 -13.88 -15.20
CA SER A 195 11.42 -14.78 -16.35
C SER A 195 11.80 -16.23 -16.05
N SER A 196 12.64 -16.47 -15.05
CA SER A 196 12.97 -17.82 -14.56
C SER A 196 11.90 -18.43 -13.64
N GLY A 197 10.82 -17.70 -13.35
CA GLY A 197 9.78 -18.10 -12.39
C GLY A 197 10.13 -17.80 -10.92
N SER A 198 11.34 -17.31 -10.63
CA SER A 198 11.72 -16.95 -9.26
C SER A 198 11.08 -15.65 -8.78
N LEU A 199 10.81 -15.55 -7.48
CA LEU A 199 10.28 -14.34 -6.87
C LEU A 199 11.38 -13.27 -6.77
N GLY A 200 11.20 -12.19 -7.53
CA GLY A 200 11.99 -10.96 -7.36
C GLY A 200 11.53 -10.15 -6.15
N GLY A 201 12.36 -9.20 -5.71
CA GLY A 201 12.14 -8.40 -4.51
C GLY A 201 10.73 -7.78 -4.40
N TYR A 202 10.22 -7.72 -3.17
CA TYR A 202 8.92 -7.17 -2.83
C TYR A 202 9.01 -6.27 -1.61
N GLY A 203 8.35 -5.10 -1.65
CA GLY A 203 8.42 -4.11 -0.56
C GLY A 203 7.92 -4.64 0.79
N GLY A 204 7.02 -5.62 0.79
CA GLY A 204 6.50 -6.29 1.98
C GLY A 204 7.14 -7.66 2.29
N GLY A 205 8.28 -8.00 1.67
CA GLY A 205 8.97 -9.27 1.87
C GLY A 205 8.48 -10.42 0.97
N LEU A 206 9.35 -11.41 0.73
CA LEU A 206 9.08 -12.47 -0.24
C LEU A 206 7.97 -13.43 0.22
N GLY A 207 7.85 -13.70 1.52
CA GLY A 207 6.80 -14.58 2.04
C GLY A 207 5.39 -14.02 1.77
N ARG A 208 5.19 -12.71 1.96
CA ARG A 208 3.92 -12.06 1.60
C ARG A 208 3.64 -12.11 0.10
N LYS A 209 4.67 -11.92 -0.74
CA LYS A 209 4.51 -11.99 -2.20
C LYS A 209 4.07 -13.38 -2.64
N GLU A 210 4.72 -14.42 -2.13
CA GLU A 210 4.36 -15.82 -2.40
C GLU A 210 2.92 -16.10 -1.96
N TRP A 211 2.56 -15.71 -0.73
CA TRP A 211 1.22 -15.89 -0.21
C TRP A 211 0.16 -15.19 -1.06
N LEU A 212 0.38 -13.93 -1.45
CA LEU A 212 -0.57 -13.17 -2.28
C LEU A 212 -0.76 -13.83 -3.65
N ILE A 213 0.31 -14.31 -4.28
CA ILE A 213 0.21 -15.03 -5.55
C ILE A 213 -0.61 -16.31 -5.38
N GLN A 214 -0.37 -17.07 -4.31
CA GLN A 214 -1.09 -18.32 -4.07
C GLN A 214 -2.58 -18.07 -3.76
N HIS A 215 -2.86 -17.11 -2.88
CA HIS A 215 -4.22 -16.66 -2.57
C HIS A 215 -5.00 -16.32 -3.83
N GLU A 216 -4.41 -15.53 -4.73
CA GLU A 216 -5.10 -15.19 -5.97
C GLU A 216 -5.30 -16.38 -6.90
N LYS A 217 -4.35 -17.33 -6.97
CA LYS A 217 -4.52 -18.54 -7.78
C LYS A 217 -5.63 -19.45 -7.25
N ASP A 218 -5.72 -19.63 -5.94
CA ASP A 218 -6.67 -20.53 -5.31
C ASP A 218 -8.12 -20.09 -5.56
N PHE A 219 -8.39 -18.78 -5.56
CA PHE A 219 -9.71 -18.22 -5.85
C PHE A 219 -9.95 -17.90 -7.33
N PHE A 220 -8.92 -17.91 -8.18
CA PHE A 220 -9.07 -17.78 -9.63
C PHE A 220 -9.47 -19.10 -10.30
N LEU A 221 -9.11 -20.24 -9.69
CA LEU A 221 -9.41 -21.59 -10.20
C LEU A 221 -10.72 -22.19 -9.66
N GLN A 222 -11.48 -21.43 -8.85
CA GLN A 222 -12.80 -21.79 -8.33
C GLN A 222 -13.89 -21.11 -9.14
#